data_AF-A0A950QWY4-F1
#
_entry.id   AF-A0A950QWY4-F1
#
_cell.length_a   1.000
_cell.length_b   1.000
_cell.length_c   1.000
_cell.angle_alpha   90.00
_cell.angle_beta   90.00
_cell.angle_gamma   90.00
#
_symmetry.space_group_name_H-M   'P 1'
#
loop_
_entity.id
_entity.type
_entity.pdbx_description
1 polymer ?
#
loop_
_entity_poly.entity_id
_entity_poly.type
_entity_poly.pdbx_seq_one_letter_code
_entity_poly.pdbx_strand_id
1 'polypeptide(L)'
;MLGQHGEALLKKCVVMALNGDTTALRLCIERLLPPRKQSPVQFKLPPIATAAELAHAQAKILKVLSHGQLTPAEAESVSNLLENRRQMMEAQAFEARLEALEQRQRERSAPGDS
;
A
#
# COMPACT_ATOMS: atom_id res chain seq x y z
N MET A 1 14.13 3.02 29.73
CA MET A 1 15.29 2.56 30.53
C MET A 1 16.52 2.19 29.66
N LEU A 2 16.39 1.54 28.50
CA LEU A 2 17.56 1.28 27.61
C LEU A 2 18.05 2.49 26.79
N GLY A 3 17.17 3.43 26.44
CA GLY A 3 17.51 4.57 25.56
C GLY A 3 18.63 5.47 26.09
N GLN A 4 18.71 5.67 27.41
CA GLN A 4 19.73 6.51 28.06
C GLN A 4 21.16 5.93 27.95
N HIS A 5 21.29 4.63 27.65
CA HIS A 5 22.57 3.95 27.46
C HIS A 5 22.85 3.63 25.98
N GLY A 6 22.00 4.10 25.05
CA GLY A 6 22.05 3.71 23.65
C GLY A 6 23.39 4.00 22.97
N GLU A 7 23.99 5.17 23.22
CA GLU A 7 25.27 5.56 22.63
C GLU A 7 26.44 4.71 23.15
N ALA A 8 26.48 4.46 24.47
CA ALA A 8 27.52 3.65 25.10
C ALA A 8 27.44 2.17 24.64
N LEU A 9 26.23 1.63 24.54
CA LEU A 9 25.99 0.29 24.01
C LEU A 9 26.37 0.19 22.53
N LEU A 10 26.08 1.22 21.73
CA LEU A 10 26.46 1.25 20.32
C LEU A 10 27.98 1.28 20.14
N LYS A 11 28.70 2.15 20.87
CA LYS A 11 30.16 2.20 20.82
C LYS A 11 30.78 0.86 21.19
N LYS A 12 30.29 0.22 22.26
CA LYS A 12 30.77 -1.11 22.68
C LYS A 12 30.49 -2.18 21.63
N CYS A 13 29.31 -2.16 21.01
CA CYS A 13 28.94 -3.08 19.93
C CYS A 13 29.87 -2.94 18.72
N VAL A 14 30.23 -1.72 18.31
CA VAL A 14 31.19 -1.47 17.21
C VAL A 14 32.57 -2.03 17.54
N VAL A 15 33.09 -1.81 18.75
CA VAL A 15 34.39 -2.35 19.17
C VAL A 15 34.39 -3.88 19.15
N MET A 16 33.32 -4.50 19.67
CA MET A 16 33.17 -5.96 19.64
C MET A 16 33.14 -6.50 18.20
N ALA A 17 32.42 -5.82 17.30
CA ALA A 17 32.36 -6.20 15.89
C ALA A 17 33.73 -6.12 15.20
N LEU A 18 34.49 -5.02 15.43
CA LEU A 18 35.84 -4.86 14.87
C LEU A 18 36.84 -5.88 15.40
N ASN A 19 36.62 -6.40 16.61
CA ASN A 19 37.43 -7.47 17.21
C ASN A 19 37.00 -8.88 16.76
N GLY A 20 36.07 -9.00 15.81
CA GLY A 20 35.68 -10.28 15.22
C GLY A 20 34.49 -10.97 15.88
N ASP A 21 33.74 -10.30 16.76
CA ASP A 21 32.46 -10.83 17.26
C ASP A 21 31.44 -10.86 16.11
N THR A 22 31.12 -12.06 15.64
CA THR A 22 30.21 -12.31 14.52
C THR A 22 28.77 -11.89 14.80
N THR A 23 28.35 -11.89 16.07
CA THR A 23 27.02 -11.44 16.49
C THR A 23 26.93 -9.91 16.43
N ALA A 24 27.96 -9.23 16.96
CA ALA A 24 28.06 -7.78 16.87
C ALA A 24 28.21 -7.30 15.41
N LEU A 25 29.00 -8.00 14.59
CA LEU A 25 29.10 -7.75 13.14
C LEU A 25 27.75 -7.85 12.45
N ARG A 26 26.98 -8.91 12.70
CA ARG A 26 25.64 -9.08 12.13
C ARG A 26 24.70 -7.93 12.52
N LEU A 27 24.70 -7.53 13.78
CA LEU A 27 23.91 -6.38 14.27
C LEU A 27 24.31 -5.06 13.60
N CYS A 28 25.61 -4.82 13.42
CA CYS A 28 26.10 -3.64 12.70
C CYS A 28 25.71 -3.67 11.22
N ILE A 29 25.80 -4.82 10.56
CA ILE A 29 25.41 -5.02 9.16
C ILE A 29 23.90 -4.81 8.98
N GLU A 30 23.05 -5.41 9.83
CA GLU A 30 21.59 -5.22 9.78
C GLU A 30 21.18 -3.75 9.98
N ARG A 31 22.02 -2.93 10.64
CA ARG A 31 21.79 -1.50 10.83
C ARG A 31 22.31 -0.63 9.68
N LEU A 32 23.46 -0.97 9.11
CA LEU A 32 24.11 -0.26 8.00
C LEU A 32 23.45 -0.58 6.65
N LEU A 33 23.06 -1.84 6.48
CA LEU A 33 22.32 -2.38 5.35
C LEU A 33 20.98 -2.88 5.86
N PRO A 34 20.08 -1.99 6.31
CA PRO A 34 18.75 -2.42 6.70
C PRO A 34 18.15 -3.22 5.55
N PRO A 35 17.56 -4.40 5.82
CA PRO A 35 16.84 -5.13 4.78
C PRO A 35 15.89 -4.12 4.13
N ARG A 36 15.85 -4.08 2.78
CA ARG A 36 15.09 -3.12 1.96
C ARG A 36 13.58 -3.23 2.21
N LYS A 37 13.12 -2.99 3.43
CA LYS A 37 11.74 -3.14 3.87
C LYS A 37 10.90 -1.90 3.55
N GLN A 38 11.53 -0.79 3.17
CA GLN A 38 10.88 0.52 3.04
C GLN A 38 11.42 1.38 1.89
N SER A 39 12.05 0.79 0.87
CA SER A 39 12.31 1.58 -0.34
C SER A 39 10.97 1.90 -1.00
N PRO A 40 10.71 3.16 -1.40
CA PRO A 40 9.51 3.48 -2.14
C PRO A 40 9.40 2.57 -3.37
N VAL A 41 8.27 1.89 -3.50
CA VAL A 41 7.98 1.10 -4.68
C VAL A 41 7.93 2.04 -5.88
N GLN A 42 8.95 1.99 -6.75
CA GLN A 42 9.00 2.79 -7.97
C GLN A 42 8.12 2.14 -9.04
N PHE A 43 6.82 2.31 -8.89
CA PHE A 43 5.82 1.76 -9.79
C PHE A 43 4.91 2.87 -10.30
N LYS A 44 4.93 3.11 -11.61
CA LYS A 44 4.03 4.08 -12.24
C LYS A 44 2.65 3.46 -12.44
N LEU A 45 1.72 3.81 -11.56
CA LEU A 45 0.29 3.51 -11.75
C LEU A 45 -0.30 4.42 -12.84
N PRO A 46 -1.08 3.88 -13.79
CA PRO A 46 -1.92 4.71 -14.65
C PRO A 46 -3.00 5.41 -13.81
N PRO A 47 -3.64 6.47 -14.31
CA PRO A 47 -4.85 7.03 -13.69
C PRO A 47 -5.94 5.95 -13.59
N ILE A 48 -6.71 5.97 -12.50
CA ILE A 48 -7.75 4.98 -12.19
C ILE A 48 -9.06 5.70 -11.85
N ALA A 49 -9.87 5.90 -12.89
CA ALA A 49 -11.21 6.44 -12.83
C ALA A 49 -12.29 5.38 -13.08
N THR A 50 -11.97 4.30 -13.80
CA THR A 50 -12.93 3.27 -14.21
C THR A 50 -12.56 1.85 -13.75
N ALA A 51 -13.55 0.96 -13.72
CA ALA A 51 -13.32 -0.46 -13.41
C ALA A 51 -12.42 -1.14 -14.46
N ALA A 52 -12.51 -0.73 -15.72
CA ALA A 52 -11.62 -1.22 -16.77
C ALA A 52 -10.16 -0.81 -16.51
N GLU A 53 -9.94 0.43 -16.07
CA GLU A 53 -8.60 0.92 -15.70
C GLU A 53 -8.04 0.22 -14.46
N LEU A 54 -8.90 -0.13 -13.48
CA LEU A 54 -8.52 -1.00 -12.35
C LEU A 54 -7.99 -2.36 -12.84
N ALA A 55 -8.71 -3.01 -13.76
CA ALA A 55 -8.27 -4.29 -14.32
C ALA A 55 -6.93 -4.16 -15.07
N HIS A 56 -6.75 -3.08 -15.84
CA HIS A 56 -5.48 -2.78 -16.50
C HIS A 56 -4.33 -2.55 -15.50
N ALA A 57 -4.59 -1.83 -14.40
CA ALA A 57 -3.62 -1.63 -13.34
C ALA A 57 -3.22 -2.96 -12.68
N GLN A 58 -4.18 -3.83 -12.39
CA GLN A 58 -3.94 -5.16 -11.82
C GLN A 58 -3.08 -6.04 -12.74
N ALA A 59 -3.38 -6.06 -14.04
CA ALA A 59 -2.60 -6.79 -15.04
C ALA A 59 -1.15 -6.27 -15.13
N LYS A 60 -0.95 -4.96 -14.99
CA LYS A 60 0.39 -4.34 -14.97
C LYS A 60 1.19 -4.77 -13.74
N ILE A 61 0.55 -4.85 -12.56
CA ILE A 61 1.20 -5.34 -11.34
C ILE A 61 1.68 -6.77 -11.53
N LEU A 62 0.81 -7.66 -12.04
CA LEU A 62 1.16 -9.06 -12.32
C LEU A 62 2.34 -9.18 -13.28
N LYS A 63 2.38 -8.35 -14.32
CA LYS A 63 3.52 -8.30 -15.25
C LYS A 63 4.80 -7.87 -14.55
N VAL A 64 4.78 -6.79 -13.76
CA VAL A 64 6.00 -6.29 -13.10
C VAL A 64 6.49 -7.29 -12.04
N LEU A 65 5.57 -7.95 -11.33
CA LEU A 65 5.86 -9.04 -10.39
C LEU A 65 6.52 -10.23 -11.10
N SER A 66 5.99 -10.66 -12.26
CA SER A 66 6.56 -11.80 -13.00
C SER A 66 7.97 -11.53 -13.56
N HIS A 67 8.32 -10.25 -13.75
CA HIS A 67 9.66 -9.83 -14.16
C HIS A 67 10.61 -9.59 -12.96
N GLY A 68 10.17 -9.86 -11.72
CA GLY A 68 10.98 -9.71 -10.51
C GLY A 68 11.28 -8.25 -10.13
N GLN A 69 10.56 -7.29 -10.71
CA GLN A 69 10.72 -5.86 -10.41
C GLN A 69 9.93 -5.44 -9.16
N LEU A 70 8.96 -6.25 -8.74
CA LEU A 70 8.27 -6.16 -7.46
C LEU A 70 8.47 -7.46 -6.69
N THR A 71 8.59 -7.36 -5.38
CA THR A 71 8.44 -8.49 -4.49
C THR A 71 6.95 -8.84 -4.32
N PRO A 72 6.62 -10.09 -3.92
CA PRO A 72 5.24 -10.47 -3.61
C PRO A 72 4.58 -9.56 -2.57
N ALA A 73 5.32 -9.16 -1.53
CA ALA A 73 4.82 -8.27 -0.47
C ALA A 73 4.50 -6.86 -0.98
N GLU A 74 5.32 -6.32 -1.89
CA GLU A 74 5.04 -5.03 -2.53
C GLU A 74 3.82 -5.12 -3.47
N ALA A 75 3.72 -6.20 -4.26
CA ALA A 75 2.58 -6.42 -5.14
C ALA A 75 1.25 -6.57 -4.37
N GLU A 76 1.27 -7.27 -3.23
CA GLU A 76 0.13 -7.37 -2.31
C GLU A 76 -0.25 -5.99 -1.75
N SER A 77 0.74 -5.23 -1.27
CA SER A 77 0.51 -3.89 -0.74
C SER A 77 -0.17 -2.97 -1.76
N VAL A 78 0.28 -2.98 -3.02
CA VAL A 78 -0.33 -2.17 -4.09
C VAL A 78 -1.71 -2.70 -4.47
N SER A 79 -1.90 -4.02 -4.51
CA SER A 79 -3.20 -4.63 -4.83
C SER A 79 -4.27 -4.26 -3.80
N ASN A 80 -3.91 -4.18 -2.52
CA ASN A 80 -4.82 -3.74 -1.46
C ASN A 80 -5.27 -2.28 -1.65
N LEU A 81 -4.39 -1.40 -2.13
CA LEU A 81 -4.76 -0.03 -2.46
C LEU A 81 -5.74 0.05 -3.64
N LEU A 82 -5.57 -0.82 -4.65
CA LEU A 82 -6.48 -0.92 -5.78
C LEU A 82 -7.86 -1.46 -5.37
N GLU A 83 -7.88 -2.42 -4.45
CA GLU A 83 -9.13 -2.96 -3.91
C GLU A 83 -9.91 -1.90 -3.12
N ASN A 84 -9.24 -1.10 -2.29
CA ASN A 84 -9.87 0.04 -1.61
C ASN A 84 -10.45 1.05 -2.60
N ARG A 85 -9.74 1.32 -3.70
CA ARG A 85 -10.24 2.21 -4.77
C ARG A 85 -11.49 1.62 -5.43
N ARG A 86 -11.53 0.30 -5.69
CA ARG A 86 -12.69 -0.41 -6.25
C ARG A 86 -13.91 -0.25 -5.33
N GLN A 87 -13.75 -0.51 -4.03
CA GLN A 87 -14.82 -0.39 -3.05
C GLN A 87 -15.38 1.04 -3.00
N MET A 88 -14.53 2.06 -3.04
CA MET A 88 -14.97 3.46 -3.08
C MET A 88 -15.78 3.76 -4.35
N MET A 89 -15.38 3.23 -5.50
CA MET A 89 -16.15 3.41 -6.74
C MET A 89 -17.52 2.74 -6.69
N GLU A 90 -17.59 1.54 -6.11
CA GLU A 90 -18.85 0.84 -5.93
C GLU A 90 -19.79 1.59 -5.00
N ALA A 91 -19.28 2.10 -3.87
CA ALA A 91 -20.05 2.93 -2.96
C ALA A 91 -20.64 4.16 -3.68
N GLN A 92 -19.81 4.88 -4.46
CA GLN A 92 -20.26 6.02 -5.26
C GLN A 92 -21.33 5.64 -6.30
N ALA A 93 -21.17 4.49 -6.97
CA ALA A 93 -22.13 4.01 -7.95
C ALA A 93 -23.47 3.60 -7.30
N PHE A 94 -23.42 2.98 -6.12
CA PHE A 94 -24.62 2.62 -5.36
C PHE A 94 -25.36 3.86 -4.85
N GLU A 95 -24.64 4.85 -4.32
CA GLU A 95 -25.19 6.13 -3.86
C GLU A 95 -25.92 6.86 -4.99
N ALA A 96 -25.27 7.05 -6.14
CA ALA A 96 -25.89 7.69 -7.31
C ALA A 96 -27.15 6.95 -7.79
N ARG A 97 -27.15 5.61 -7.75
CA ARG A 97 -28.31 4.81 -8.14
C ARG A 97 -29.45 4.91 -7.13
N LEU A 98 -29.13 5.01 -5.84
CA LEU A 98 -30.11 5.21 -4.78
C LEU A 98 -30.79 6.57 -4.92
N GLU A 99 -30.01 7.64 -5.09
CA GLU A 99 -30.53 8.99 -5.32
C GLU A 99 -31.47 9.04 -6.54
N ALA A 100 -31.07 8.42 -7.66
CA ALA A 100 -31.90 8.35 -8.86
C ALA A 100 -33.19 7.53 -8.68
N LEU A 101 -33.22 6.57 -7.75
CA LEU A 101 -34.43 5.82 -7.40
C LEU A 101 -35.34 6.63 -6.48
N GLU A 102 -34.78 7.28 -5.46
CA GLU A 102 -35.51 8.15 -4.54
C GLU A 102 -36.14 9.33 -5.27
N GLN A 103 -35.42 9.94 -6.21
CA GLN A 103 -35.93 11.03 -7.03
C GLN A 103 -37.13 10.58 -7.89
N ARG A 104 -37.02 9.42 -8.55
CA ARG A 104 -38.14 8.83 -9.31
C ARG A 104 -39.33 8.49 -8.43
N GLN A 105 -39.09 8.03 -7.20
CA GLN A 105 -40.17 7.78 -6.24
C GLN A 105 -40.85 9.08 -5.81
N ARG A 106 -40.08 10.15 -5.53
CA ARG A 106 -40.63 11.48 -5.19
C ARG A 106 -41.49 12.03 -6.33
N GLU A 107 -40.99 11.98 -7.56
CA GLU A 107 -41.72 12.42 -8.76
C GLU A 107 -43.02 11.63 -8.98
N ARG A 108 -43.01 10.33 -8.70
CA ARG A 108 -44.19 9.47 -8.80
C ARG A 108 -45.18 9.61 -7.64
N SER A 109 -44.72 10.15 -6.50
CA SER A 109 -45.51 10.37 -5.29
C SER A 109 -46.08 11.78 -5.19
N ALA A 110 -45.55 12.74 -5.96
CA ALA A 110 -46.19 14.02 -6.19
C ALA A 110 -47.46 13.77 -7.03
N PRO A 111 -48.67 13.85 -6.44
CA PRO A 111 -49.89 13.68 -7.19
C PRO A 111 -49.96 14.78 -8.24
N GLY A 112 -50.47 14.45 -9.43
CA GLY A 112 -50.94 15.45 -10.37
C GLY A 112 -51.95 16.34 -9.65
N ASP A 113 -51.52 17.56 -9.35
CA ASP A 113 -52.38 18.66 -8.93
C ASP A 113 -53.13 19.11 -10.19
N SER A 114 -54.26 18.44 -10.50
CA SER A 114 -55.34 18.84 -11.43
C SER A 114 -56.51 17.88 -11.36
#